data_AF-A0AAN4ZL03-F1
#
_entry.id   AF-A0AAN4ZL03-F1
#
_cell.length_a   1.000
_cell.length_b   1.000
_cell.length_c   1.000
_cell.angle_alpha   90.00
_cell.angle_beta   90.00
_cell.angle_gamma   90.00
#
_symmetry.space_group_name_H-M   'P 1'
#
loop_
_entity.id
_entity.type
_entity.pdbx_description
1 polymer ?
#
loop_
_entity_poly.entity_id
_entity_poly.type
_entity_poly.pdbx_seq_one_letter_code
_entity_poly.pdbx_strand_id
1 'polypeptide(L)'
;AVEDDYLPVYLRGIGWKNVEEELRKDLRLPANVHPIHYDLELDVSVSGYDNAPKSTFDGRVRIVVNVIAPLSEIELHSLGLTIT
;
A
#
# COMPACT_ATOMS: atom_id res chain seq x y z
N ALA A 1 21.89 -14.00 -15.01
CA ALA A 1 21.78 -12.83 -14.11
C ALA A 1 21.36 -11.56 -14.85
N VAL A 2 20.64 -11.67 -15.98
CA VAL A 2 20.23 -10.52 -16.83
C VAL A 2 18.69 -10.39 -16.87
N GLU A 3 17.95 -11.38 -16.37
CA GLU A 3 16.49 -11.45 -16.55
C GLU A 3 15.72 -10.78 -15.40
N ASP A 4 16.25 -10.78 -14.17
CA ASP A 4 15.56 -10.22 -12.99
C ASP A 4 15.37 -8.70 -13.04
N ASP A 5 16.21 -7.98 -13.78
CA ASP A 5 16.13 -6.53 -13.92
C ASP A 5 14.91 -6.06 -14.73
N TYR A 6 14.35 -6.93 -15.58
CA TYR A 6 13.14 -6.65 -16.37
C TYR A 6 11.85 -6.95 -15.62
N LEU A 7 11.94 -7.60 -14.44
CA LEU A 7 10.78 -7.84 -13.61
C LEU A 7 10.40 -6.58 -12.83
N PRO A 8 9.10 -6.26 -12.77
CA PRO A 8 8.58 -5.30 -11.81
C PRO A 8 9.12 -5.56 -10.42
N VAL A 9 9.36 -4.51 -9.64
CA VAL A 9 10.04 -4.61 -8.32
C VAL A 9 9.36 -5.62 -7.39
N TYR A 10 8.04 -5.74 -7.45
CA TYR A 10 7.26 -6.68 -6.65
C TYR A 10 7.38 -8.16 -7.08
N LEU A 11 7.98 -8.45 -8.23
CA LEU A 11 8.25 -9.81 -8.73
C LEU A 11 9.71 -10.23 -8.55
N ARG A 12 10.59 -9.33 -8.09
CA ARG A 12 12.00 -9.65 -7.87
C ARG A 12 12.14 -10.63 -6.70
N GLY A 13 12.98 -11.65 -6.87
CA GLY A 13 13.22 -12.69 -5.86
C GLY A 13 12.16 -13.80 -5.82
N ILE A 14 11.11 -13.69 -6.64
CA ILE A 14 10.20 -14.81 -6.92
C ILE A 14 10.86 -15.69 -7.97
N GLY A 15 11.00 -17.00 -7.69
CA GLY A 15 11.54 -17.93 -8.68
C GLY A 15 10.72 -17.89 -9.97
N TRP A 16 11.37 -17.86 -11.14
CA TRP A 16 10.74 -17.72 -12.46
C TRP A 16 9.53 -18.64 -12.72
N LYS A 17 9.51 -19.83 -12.12
CA LYS A 17 8.38 -20.78 -12.21
C LYS A 17 7.06 -20.24 -11.66
N ASN A 18 7.13 -19.29 -10.72
CA ASN A 18 5.95 -18.72 -10.06
C ASN A 18 5.55 -17.37 -10.65
N VAL A 19 6.43 -16.73 -11.43
CA VAL A 19 6.21 -15.39 -12.01
C VAL A 19 4.98 -15.38 -12.92
N GLU A 20 4.76 -16.43 -13.70
CA GLU A 20 3.63 -16.48 -14.64
C GLU A 20 2.27 -16.57 -13.92
N GLU A 21 2.21 -17.23 -12.77
CA GLU A 21 1.00 -17.27 -11.94
C GLU A 21 0.76 -15.90 -11.28
N GLU A 22 1.81 -15.28 -10.75
CA GLU A 22 1.71 -13.93 -10.15
C GLU A 22 1.30 -12.87 -11.17
N LEU A 23 1.78 -12.96 -12.41
CA LEU A 23 1.38 -12.06 -13.50
C LEU A 23 -0.10 -12.22 -13.90
N ARG A 24 -0.73 -13.36 -13.59
CA ARG A 24 -2.15 -13.60 -13.87
C ARG A 24 -3.06 -13.07 -12.76
N LYS A 25 -2.52 -12.69 -11.60
CA LYS A 25 -3.32 -12.13 -10.51
C LYS A 25 -3.76 -10.71 -10.87
N ASP A 26 -5.05 -10.44 -10.69
CA ASP A 26 -5.56 -9.09 -10.77
C ASP A 26 -5.21 -8.34 -9.47
N LEU A 27 -4.37 -7.32 -9.58
CA LEU A 27 -3.91 -6.51 -8.45
C LEU A 27 -4.79 -5.27 -8.21
N ARG A 28 -5.88 -5.12 -8.97
CA ARG A 28 -6.82 -4.00 -8.83
C ARG A 28 -7.73 -4.24 -7.64
N LEU A 29 -8.03 -3.16 -6.92
CA LEU A 29 -9.05 -3.20 -5.87
C LEU A 29 -10.45 -3.41 -6.46
N PRO A 30 -11.37 -4.04 -5.71
CA PRO A 30 -12.76 -4.18 -6.10
C PRO A 30 -13.42 -2.82 -6.37
N ALA A 31 -14.21 -2.72 -7.45
CA ALA A 31 -14.93 -1.50 -7.81
C ALA A 31 -16.17 -1.22 -6.93
N ASN A 32 -16.41 -2.01 -5.89
CA ASN A 32 -17.60 -1.90 -5.05
C ASN A 32 -17.51 -0.73 -4.06
N VAL A 33 -16.31 -0.22 -3.79
CA VAL A 33 -16.05 0.89 -2.86
C VAL A 33 -15.31 1.98 -3.61
N HIS A 34 -15.86 3.20 -3.57
CA HIS A 34 -15.20 4.38 -4.13
C HIS A 34 -14.90 5.39 -3.03
N PRO A 35 -13.66 5.84 -2.86
CA PRO A 35 -13.38 6.90 -1.92
C PRO A 35 -13.98 8.22 -2.41
N ILE A 36 -14.58 8.97 -1.49
CA ILE A 36 -15.11 10.32 -1.73
C ILE A 36 -14.12 11.36 -1.21
N HIS A 37 -13.58 11.13 -0.01
CA HIS A 37 -12.72 12.09 0.67
C HIS A 37 -11.74 11.41 1.63
N TYR A 38 -10.56 12.00 1.76
CA TYR A 38 -9.54 11.61 2.72
C TYR A 38 -9.21 12.81 3.59
N ASP A 39 -9.36 12.64 4.89
CA ASP A 39 -8.86 13.56 5.90
C ASP A 39 -7.61 12.94 6.51
N LEU A 40 -6.46 13.59 6.34
CA LEU A 40 -5.14 13.03 6.61
C LEU A 40 -4.38 13.94 7.58
N GLU A 41 -4.06 13.39 8.73
CA GLU A 41 -3.20 14.00 9.75
C GLU A 41 -1.89 13.22 9.82
N LEU A 42 -0.76 13.91 9.63
CA LEU A 42 0.57 13.34 9.72
C LEU A 42 1.40 14.13 10.73
N ASP A 43 1.99 13.42 11.67
CA ASP A 43 3.03 13.91 12.56
C ASP A 43 4.37 13.35 12.09
N VAL A 44 5.28 14.22 11.69
CA VAL A 44 6.53 13.82 11.06
C VAL A 44 7.69 14.24 11.96
N SER A 45 8.44 13.24 12.41
CA SER A 45 9.71 13.43 13.10
C SER A 45 10.84 13.36 12.08
N VAL A 46 11.69 14.38 12.01
CA VAL A 46 12.80 14.45 11.06
C VAL A 46 14.12 14.38 11.82
N SER A 47 14.97 13.42 11.48
CA SER A 47 16.27 13.25 12.15
C SER A 47 17.07 14.55 12.21
N GLY A 48 17.53 14.94 13.40
CA GLY A 48 18.30 16.18 13.60
C GLY A 48 17.46 17.45 13.76
N TYR A 49 16.13 17.36 13.62
CA TYR A 49 15.19 18.40 14.03
C TYR A 49 14.57 18.03 15.38
N ASP A 50 14.46 19.00 16.30
CA ASP A 50 13.91 18.81 17.66
C ASP A 50 14.48 17.60 18.42
N ASN A 51 15.80 17.36 18.27
CA ASN A 51 16.52 16.20 18.83
C ASN A 51 15.95 14.82 18.45
N ALA A 52 15.22 14.73 17.33
CA ALA A 52 14.73 13.46 16.83
C ALA A 52 15.89 12.53 16.43
N PRO A 53 15.96 11.29 16.97
CA PRO A 53 17.07 10.37 16.73
C PRO A 53 17.03 9.70 15.35
N LYS A 54 15.88 9.67 14.69
CA LYS A 54 15.66 9.12 13.34
C LYS A 54 14.42 9.75 12.72
N SER A 55 14.31 9.66 11.39
CA SER A 55 13.10 10.10 10.71
C SER A 55 12.01 9.04 10.82
N THR A 56 10.86 9.44 11.34
CA THR A 56 9.65 8.61 11.45
C THR A 56 8.43 9.47 11.19
N PHE A 57 7.29 8.81 10.97
CA PHE A 57 6.02 9.50 10.96
C PHE A 57 4.98 8.63 11.63
N ASP A 58 4.04 9.29 12.28
CA ASP A 58 2.80 8.73 12.78
C ASP A 58 1.66 9.54 12.19
N GLY A 59 0.45 9.00 12.20
CA GLY A 59 -0.66 9.73 11.63
C GLY A 59 -1.97 8.98 11.69
N ARG A 60 -3.02 9.70 11.33
CA ARG A 60 -4.37 9.18 11.23
C ARG A 60 -4.95 9.58 9.89
N VAL A 61 -5.65 8.64 9.27
CA VAL A 61 -6.46 8.92 8.09
C VAL A 61 -7.90 8.54 8.38
N ARG A 62 -8.83 9.44 8.04
CA ARG A 62 -10.24 9.14 7.96
C ARG A 62 -10.64 9.10 6.49
N ILE A 63 -11.07 7.93 6.04
CA ILE A 63 -11.48 7.70 4.66
C ILE A 63 -13.01 7.68 4.62
N VAL A 64 -13.59 8.63 3.88
CA VAL A 64 -15.03 8.62 3.58
C VAL A 64 -15.21 7.87 2.26
N VAL A 65 -15.96 6.78 2.30
CA VAL A 65 -16.20 5.92 1.14
C VAL A 65 -17.68 5.83 0.78
N ASN A 66 -17.94 5.66 -0.51
CA ASN A 66 -19.23 5.28 -1.07
C ASN A 66 -19.22 3.79 -1.40
N VAL A 67 -20.16 3.04 -0.83
CA VAL A 67 -20.33 1.60 -1.12
C VAL A 67 -21.42 1.45 -2.19
N ILE A 68 -21.01 1.06 -3.40
CA ILE A 68 -21.89 0.96 -4.58
C ILE A 68 -22.64 -0.37 -4.60
N ALA A 69 -22.01 -1.44 -4.10
CA ALA A 69 -22.59 -2.78 -4.01
C ALA A 69 -22.29 -3.41 -2.64
N PRO A 70 -23.18 -4.28 -2.11
CA PRO A 70 -22.94 -4.93 -0.82
C PRO A 70 -21.63 -5.71 -0.77
N LEU A 71 -20.91 -5.60 0.34
CA LEU A 71 -19.64 -6.29 0.59
C LEU A 71 -19.46 -6.51 2.10
N SER A 72 -18.72 -7.56 2.46
CA SER A 72 -18.38 -7.90 3.84
C SER A 72 -17.07 -7.28 4.30
N GLU A 73 -16.17 -6.97 3.37
CA GLU A 73 -14.79 -6.53 3.66
C GLU A 73 -14.37 -5.42 2.70
N ILE A 74 -13.70 -4.40 3.23
CA ILE A 74 -13.14 -3.29 2.46
C ILE A 74 -11.66 -3.57 2.23
N GLU A 75 -11.27 -3.71 0.98
CA GLU A 75 -9.87 -3.88 0.58
C GLU A 75 -9.22 -2.52 0.25
N LEU A 76 -8.01 -2.32 0.75
CA LEU A 76 -7.21 -1.11 0.56
C LEU A 76 -5.73 -1.49 0.35
N HIS A 77 -4.98 -0.63 -0.31
CA HIS A 77 -3.53 -0.79 -0.40
C HIS A 77 -2.84 -0.35 0.90
N SER A 78 -1.89 -1.15 1.36
CA SER A 78 -0.97 -0.79 2.45
C SER A 78 0.39 -1.43 2.17
N LEU A 79 1.45 -0.62 2.22
CA LEU A 79 2.83 -1.09 2.03
C LEU A 79 3.75 -0.36 3.00
N GLY A 80 4.46 -1.11 3.85
CA GLY A 80 5.42 -0.55 4.80
C GLY A 80 4.79 0.24 5.95
N LEU A 81 3.48 0.11 6.19
CA LEU A 81 2.76 0.77 7.28
C LEU A 81 2.38 -0.25 8.36
N THR A 82 2.45 0.17 9.62
CA THR A 82 1.86 -0.56 10.75
C THR A 82 0.53 0.10 11.12
N ILE A 83 -0.56 -0.65 11.07
CA ILE A 83 -1.91 -0.16 11.41
C ILE A 83 -2.18 -0.51 12.88
N THR A 84 -2.55 0.47 13.71
CA THR A 84 -2.74 0.33 15.16
C THR A 84 -4.13 0.76 15.60
#